data_AF-A0A9N9AJG0-F1
#
_entry.id   AF-A0A9N9AJG0-F1
#
_cell.length_a   1.000
_cell.length_b   1.000
_cell.length_c   1.000
_cell.angle_alpha   90.00
_cell.angle_beta   90.00
_cell.angle_gamma   90.00
#
_symmetry.space_group_name_H-M   'P 1'
#
loop_
_entity.id
_entity.type
_entity.pdbx_description
1 polymer ?
#
loop_
_entity_poly.entity_id
_entity_poly.type
_entity_poly.pdbx_seq_one_letter_code
_entity_poly.pdbx_strand_id
1 'polypeptide(L)'
;MKFYLFELLVFIASVFVLVNAIPAPKAPKAPKANQASSSSSSNSTATCFKKQNGLDAEALQNKFTTFTTSTPCNPGDMACINGEFAQCVSQNNWALQQCSGGLTCCVLPLVNKPGTSITCDSKADQAARIQTAKNAC
;
A
#
# COMPACT_ATOMS: atom_id res chain seq x y z
N MET A 1 -36.96 -22.55 31.83
CA MET A 1 -38.11 -21.61 31.88
C MET A 1 -37.59 -20.23 32.27
N LYS A 2 -37.78 -19.24 31.39
CA LYS A 2 -37.77 -17.79 31.63
C LYS A 2 -36.44 -17.11 32.04
N PHE A 3 -35.58 -16.83 31.05
CA PHE A 3 -34.63 -15.69 31.07
C PHE A 3 -34.38 -15.10 29.67
N TYR A 4 -35.40 -15.06 28.80
CA TYR A 4 -35.33 -14.46 27.45
C TYR A 4 -36.61 -13.67 27.11
N LEU A 5 -36.88 -12.57 27.83
CA LEU A 5 -38.07 -11.76 27.50
C LEU A 5 -37.97 -10.27 27.90
N PHE A 6 -36.78 -9.68 28.01
CA PHE A 6 -36.69 -8.25 28.39
C PHE A 6 -35.80 -7.34 27.54
N GLU A 7 -35.04 -7.86 26.57
CA GLU A 7 -34.12 -7.01 25.78
C GLU A 7 -34.59 -6.74 24.34
N LEU A 8 -35.85 -7.07 23.98
CA LEU A 8 -36.38 -6.91 22.62
C LEU A 8 -37.16 -5.59 22.38
N LEU A 9 -37.07 -4.59 23.26
CA LEU A 9 -37.95 -3.41 23.18
C LEU A 9 -37.27 -2.03 23.08
N VAL A 10 -35.94 -1.94 22.92
CA VAL A 10 -35.24 -0.62 22.89
C VAL A 10 -34.66 -0.20 21.52
N PHE A 11 -34.68 -1.06 20.48
CA PHE A 11 -34.09 -0.70 19.17
C PHE A 11 -35.09 -0.60 18.01
N ILE A 12 -36.37 -0.30 18.28
CA ILE A 12 -37.40 -0.13 17.22
C ILE A 12 -37.93 1.30 17.14
N ALA A 13 -37.08 2.31 17.36
CA ALA A 13 -37.44 3.69 17.10
C ALA A 13 -36.31 4.44 16.37
N SER A 14 -36.69 5.01 15.23
CA SER A 14 -36.10 6.19 14.60
C SER A 14 -34.73 6.08 13.89
N VAL A 15 -34.73 5.51 12.69
CA VAL A 15 -33.93 6.06 11.57
C VAL A 15 -34.78 6.07 10.28
N PHE A 16 -35.89 6.82 10.30
CA PHE A 16 -36.51 7.32 9.07
C PHE A 16 -35.79 8.62 8.71
N VAL A 17 -34.67 8.52 7.99
CA VAL A 17 -34.06 9.69 7.37
C VAL A 17 -34.72 9.88 6.02
N LEU A 18 -35.50 10.96 5.91
CA LEU A 18 -36.02 11.48 4.66
C LEU A 18 -34.84 11.73 3.68
N VAL A 19 -34.89 11.05 2.53
CA VAL A 19 -34.06 11.39 1.38
C VAL A 19 -34.59 12.70 0.80
N ASN A 20 -33.97 13.81 1.18
CA ASN A 20 -34.14 15.07 0.45
C ASN A 20 -33.30 15.03 -0.83
N ALA A 21 -33.96 15.23 -1.97
CA ALA A 21 -33.33 15.37 -3.27
C ALA A 21 -32.38 16.59 -3.26
N ILE A 22 -31.08 16.33 -3.44
CA ILE A 22 -30.08 17.37 -3.64
C ILE A 22 -30.19 17.86 -5.09
N PRO A 23 -30.37 19.17 -5.35
CA PRO A 23 -30.29 19.69 -6.72
C PRO A 23 -28.86 19.51 -7.25
N ALA A 24 -28.76 19.05 -8.49
CA ALA A 24 -27.50 18.82 -9.19
C ALA A 24 -26.54 20.03 -9.07
N PRO A 25 -25.24 19.82 -8.78
CA PRO A 25 -24.26 20.89 -8.84
C PRO A 25 -24.14 21.38 -10.28
N LYS A 26 -24.43 22.68 -10.49
CA LYS A 26 -24.15 23.35 -11.76
C LYS A 26 -22.64 23.32 -12.00
N ALA A 27 -22.24 22.84 -13.17
CA ALA A 27 -20.85 22.78 -13.61
C ALA A 27 -20.18 24.18 -13.52
N PRO A 28 -19.03 24.31 -12.84
CA PRO A 28 -18.20 25.50 -12.95
C PRO A 28 -17.65 25.60 -14.37
N LYS A 29 -17.73 26.79 -14.97
CA LYS A 29 -17.07 27.10 -16.24
C LYS A 29 -15.55 26.93 -16.10
N ALA A 30 -14.96 26.26 -17.08
CA ALA A 30 -13.52 26.03 -17.17
C ALA A 30 -12.70 27.34 -17.05
N PRO A 31 -11.67 27.40 -16.20
CA PRO A 31 -10.68 28.45 -16.26
C PRO A 31 -9.80 28.25 -17.50
N LYS A 32 -9.60 29.31 -18.27
CA LYS A 32 -8.66 29.38 -19.39
C LYS A 32 -7.24 29.29 -18.84
N ALA A 33 -6.53 28.19 -19.12
CA ALA A 33 -5.14 28.01 -18.76
C ALA A 33 -4.26 28.99 -19.57
N ASN A 34 -3.74 30.03 -18.90
CA ASN A 34 -2.55 30.73 -19.37
C ASN A 34 -1.34 29.85 -19.02
N GLN A 35 -0.70 29.32 -20.05
CA GLN A 35 0.53 28.55 -19.92
C GLN A 35 1.66 29.49 -19.48
N ALA A 36 1.93 29.51 -18.19
CA ALA A 36 3.23 29.93 -17.69
C ALA A 36 4.20 28.77 -17.95
N SER A 37 5.08 28.98 -18.92
CA SER A 37 6.24 28.13 -19.21
C SER A 37 7.05 27.91 -17.93
N SER A 38 6.77 26.80 -17.25
CA SER A 38 7.66 26.21 -16.29
C SER A 38 8.69 25.46 -17.12
N SER A 39 9.87 26.05 -17.23
CA SER A 39 11.07 25.39 -17.73
C SER A 39 11.19 24.02 -17.09
N SER A 40 10.85 22.98 -17.86
CA SER A 40 11.05 21.61 -17.49
C SER A 40 12.54 21.38 -17.34
N SER A 41 13.02 21.41 -16.10
CA SER A 41 14.24 20.71 -15.66
C SER A 41 13.99 19.20 -15.70
N SER A 42 13.58 18.72 -16.87
CA SER A 42 13.43 17.32 -17.21
C SER A 42 14.82 16.74 -17.48
N ASN A 43 15.62 16.58 -16.41
CA ASN A 43 16.73 15.62 -16.39
C ASN A 43 17.36 15.31 -15.01
N SER A 44 16.84 15.84 -13.89
CA SER A 44 17.40 15.59 -12.55
C SER A 44 16.43 14.91 -11.56
N THR A 45 15.12 14.96 -11.81
CA THR A 45 14.12 14.36 -10.90
C THR A 45 13.96 12.84 -11.12
N ALA A 46 14.15 12.37 -12.36
CA ALA A 46 13.95 10.96 -12.72
C ALA A 46 15.02 10.00 -12.16
N THR A 47 16.23 10.51 -11.92
CA THR A 47 17.30 9.77 -11.26
C THR A 47 17.19 9.84 -9.74
N CYS A 48 16.73 10.97 -9.20
CA CYS A 48 16.61 11.18 -7.75
C CYS A 48 15.60 10.22 -7.09
N PHE A 49 14.47 9.94 -7.74
CA PHE A 49 13.50 9.00 -7.16
C PHE A 49 14.03 7.56 -7.04
N LYS A 50 14.96 7.14 -7.92
CA LYS A 50 15.54 5.79 -7.85
C LYS A 50 16.35 5.61 -6.58
N LYS A 51 17.13 6.63 -6.19
CA LYS A 51 17.85 6.67 -4.91
C LYS A 51 16.90 6.48 -3.74
N GLN A 52 15.83 7.27 -3.71
CA GLN A 52 14.83 7.19 -2.65
C GLN A 52 14.16 5.82 -2.62
N ASN A 53 13.78 5.27 -3.77
CA ASN A 53 13.20 3.93 -3.86
C ASN A 53 14.15 2.86 -3.32
N GLY A 54 15.47 2.99 -3.55
CA GLY A 54 16.49 2.09 -3.00
C GLY A 54 16.56 2.14 -1.48
N LEU A 55 16.55 3.35 -0.91
CA LEU A 55 16.53 3.56 0.55
C LEU A 55 15.23 3.04 1.17
N ASP A 56 14.09 3.32 0.54
CA ASP A 56 12.77 2.87 0.99
C ASP A 56 12.64 1.34 0.92
N ALA A 57 13.17 0.71 -0.13
CA ALA A 57 13.15 -0.74 -0.28
C ALA A 57 13.99 -1.42 0.81
N GLU A 58 15.18 -0.90 1.11
CA GLU A 58 16.02 -1.39 2.21
C GLU A 58 15.35 -1.22 3.56
N ALA A 59 14.78 -0.04 3.85
CA ALA A 59 14.08 0.23 5.09
C ALA A 59 12.86 -0.68 5.27
N LEU A 60 12.06 -0.87 4.22
CA LEU A 60 10.87 -1.73 4.27
C LEU A 60 11.25 -3.21 4.39
N GLN A 61 12.31 -3.66 3.72
CA GLN A 61 12.83 -5.02 3.88
C GLN A 61 13.26 -5.27 5.32
N ASN A 62 13.97 -4.31 5.94
CA ASN A 62 14.37 -4.39 7.34
C ASN A 62 13.16 -4.41 8.28
N LYS A 63 12.14 -3.59 8.01
CA LYS A 63 10.88 -3.62 8.78
C LYS A 63 10.23 -5.00 8.75
N PHE A 64 10.23 -5.69 7.61
CA PHE A 64 9.65 -7.03 7.49
C PHE A 64 10.43 -8.12 8.23
N THR A 65 11.69 -7.89 8.61
CA THR A 65 12.43 -8.85 9.44
C THR A 65 11.84 -9.02 10.85
N THR A 66 11.04 -8.06 11.31
CA THR A 66 10.37 -8.13 12.63
C THR A 66 8.92 -8.62 12.54
N PHE A 67 8.42 -8.85 11.32
CA PHE A 67 7.04 -9.24 11.10
C PHE A 67 6.86 -10.74 11.33
N THR A 68 5.76 -11.09 11.96
CA THR A 68 5.27 -12.46 12.13
C THR A 68 3.81 -12.52 11.70
N THR A 69 3.22 -13.72 11.66
CA THR A 69 1.79 -13.90 11.40
C THR A 69 0.89 -13.27 12.47
N SER A 70 1.45 -12.86 13.61
CA SER A 70 0.73 -12.13 14.67
C SER A 70 0.88 -10.60 14.57
N THR A 71 1.71 -10.09 13.65
CA THR A 71 1.84 -8.65 13.44
C THR A 71 0.50 -8.07 12.97
N PRO A 72 -0.04 -7.03 13.64
CA PRO A 72 -1.30 -6.41 13.23
C PRO A 72 -1.27 -5.90 11.78
N CYS A 73 -2.39 -6.05 11.08
CA CYS A 73 -2.53 -5.67 9.67
C CYS A 73 -3.95 -5.29 9.29
N ASN A 74 -4.09 -4.45 8.27
CA ASN A 74 -5.36 -4.09 7.66
C ASN A 74 -5.58 -4.88 6.36
N PRO A 75 -6.84 -5.19 5.99
CA PRO A 75 -7.12 -5.89 4.73
C PRO A 75 -6.46 -5.19 3.54
N GLY A 76 -5.73 -5.97 2.73
CA GLY A 76 -4.98 -5.48 1.58
C GLY A 76 -3.51 -5.14 1.84
N ASP A 77 -3.08 -5.05 3.11
CA ASP A 77 -1.66 -4.89 3.43
C ASP A 77 -0.86 -6.08 2.88
N MET A 78 0.37 -5.80 2.42
CA MET A 78 1.29 -6.81 1.91
C MET A 78 2.61 -6.74 2.69
N ALA A 79 3.22 -7.90 2.90
CA ALA A 79 4.48 -8.03 3.61
C ALA A 79 5.32 -9.20 3.10
N CYS A 80 6.58 -9.24 3.54
CA CYS A 80 7.35 -10.47 3.58
C CYS A 80 7.35 -10.99 5.02
N ILE A 81 6.90 -12.22 5.25
CA ILE A 81 6.92 -12.83 6.58
C ILE A 81 7.65 -14.17 6.44
N ASN A 82 8.73 -14.36 7.19
CA ASN A 82 9.58 -15.56 7.12
C ASN A 82 10.08 -15.92 5.70
N GLY A 83 10.19 -14.94 4.80
CA GLY A 83 10.57 -15.16 3.40
C GLY A 83 9.43 -15.56 2.47
N GLU A 84 8.20 -15.64 2.97
CA GLU A 84 7.00 -15.88 2.18
C GLU A 84 6.30 -14.55 1.85
N PHE A 85 5.60 -14.52 0.71
CA PHE A 85 4.74 -13.39 0.38
C PHE A 85 3.50 -13.45 1.27
N ALA A 86 3.19 -12.36 1.95
CA ALA A 86 2.05 -12.27 2.84
C ALA A 86 1.06 -11.21 2.35
N GLN A 87 -0.22 -11.55 2.31
CA GLN A 87 -1.30 -10.58 2.13
C GLN A 87 -2.27 -10.66 3.31
N CYS A 88 -2.61 -9.52 3.89
CA CYS A 88 -3.60 -9.43 4.93
C CYS A 88 -4.99 -9.56 4.28
N VAL A 89 -5.67 -10.70 4.48
CA VAL A 89 -6.98 -10.99 3.85
C VAL A 89 -8.16 -10.51 4.69
N SER A 90 -7.94 -10.35 5.99
CA SER A 90 -8.86 -9.73 6.94
C SER A 90 -8.05 -9.14 8.11
N GLN A 91 -8.66 -8.33 8.97
CA GLN A 91 -7.96 -7.64 10.06
C GLN A 91 -7.09 -8.60 10.88
N ASN A 92 -5.79 -8.32 10.96
CA ASN A 92 -4.77 -9.11 11.66
C ASN A 92 -4.67 -10.57 11.19
N ASN A 93 -5.07 -10.89 9.96
CA ASN A 93 -5.01 -12.23 9.40
C ASN A 93 -4.21 -12.26 8.09
N TRP A 94 -2.98 -12.74 8.20
CA TRP A 94 -2.08 -12.93 7.06
C TRP A 94 -2.34 -14.26 6.35
N ALA A 95 -2.60 -14.20 5.05
CA ALA A 95 -2.46 -15.35 4.16
C ALA A 95 -1.02 -15.37 3.61
N LEU A 96 -0.32 -16.47 3.83
CA LEU A 96 1.05 -16.68 3.36
C LEU A 96 1.06 -17.50 2.07
N GLN A 97 1.92 -17.10 1.15
CA GLN A 97 2.19 -17.83 -0.08
C GLN A 97 3.71 -17.98 -0.25
N GLN A 98 4.16 -19.22 -0.25
CA GLN A 98 5.55 -19.56 -0.48
C GLN A 98 5.97 -19.15 -1.90
N CYS A 99 7.14 -18.54 -2.01
CA CYS A 99 7.76 -18.27 -3.30
C CYS A 99 8.23 -19.56 -3.99
N SER A 100 7.99 -19.68 -5.29
CA SER A 100 8.39 -20.85 -6.08
C SER A 100 9.89 -20.83 -6.41
N GLY A 101 10.44 -21.97 -6.84
CA GLY A 101 11.78 -22.03 -7.43
C GLY A 101 12.94 -21.68 -6.49
N GLY A 102 12.75 -21.83 -5.17
CA GLY A 102 13.77 -21.46 -4.18
C GLY A 102 13.95 -19.94 -3.99
N LEU A 103 13.06 -19.14 -4.57
CA LEU A 103 13.00 -17.70 -4.36
C LEU A 103 12.49 -17.37 -2.95
N THR A 104 12.66 -16.13 -2.54
CA THR A 104 12.13 -15.59 -1.28
C THR A 104 11.40 -14.29 -1.55
N CYS A 105 10.47 -13.93 -0.67
CA CYS A 105 9.84 -12.62 -0.70
C CYS A 105 10.89 -11.54 -0.45
N CYS A 106 10.95 -10.58 -1.36
CA CYS A 106 11.87 -9.46 -1.38
C CYS A 106 11.11 -8.15 -1.63
N VAL A 107 11.56 -7.08 -1.00
CA VAL A 107 11.21 -5.71 -1.37
C VAL A 107 12.22 -5.17 -2.38
N LEU A 108 11.73 -4.70 -3.52
CA LEU A 108 12.54 -4.17 -4.62
C LEU A 108 12.18 -2.72 -4.91
N PRO A 109 13.16 -1.87 -5.29
CA PRO A 109 12.89 -0.51 -5.72
C PRO A 109 12.15 -0.50 -7.06
N LEU A 110 11.14 0.36 -7.21
CA LEU A 110 10.52 0.60 -8.50
C LEU A 110 11.48 1.39 -9.41
N VAL A 111 11.51 1.04 -10.70
CA VAL A 111 12.51 1.57 -11.63
C VAL A 111 12.01 2.73 -12.50
N ASN A 112 10.70 2.81 -12.71
CA ASN A 112 10.08 3.76 -13.64
C ASN A 112 9.16 4.78 -12.95
N LYS A 113 8.96 4.66 -11.64
CA LYS A 113 8.15 5.58 -10.83
C LYS A 113 8.57 5.52 -9.35
N PRO A 114 8.19 6.51 -8.53
CA PRO A 114 8.42 6.46 -7.08
C PRO A 114 7.77 5.24 -6.42
N GLY A 115 8.43 4.71 -5.39
CA GLY A 115 7.95 3.62 -4.54
C GLY A 115 8.74 2.31 -4.62
N THR A 116 8.19 1.28 -3.99
CA THR A 116 8.76 -0.07 -3.89
C THR A 116 7.75 -1.12 -4.36
N SER A 117 8.20 -2.37 -4.52
CA SER A 117 7.36 -3.51 -4.85
C SER A 117 7.79 -4.71 -4.02
N ILE A 118 6.82 -5.52 -3.61
CA ILE A 118 7.05 -6.80 -2.94
C ILE A 118 6.87 -7.90 -3.98
N THR A 119 7.87 -8.77 -4.14
CA THR A 119 7.83 -9.88 -5.11
C THR A 119 8.71 -11.04 -4.65
N CYS A 120 8.50 -12.22 -5.22
CA CYS A 120 9.44 -13.32 -5.11
C CYS A 120 10.66 -13.05 -6.00
N ASP A 121 11.85 -13.07 -5.41
CA ASP A 121 13.13 -12.89 -6.11
C ASP A 121 14.26 -13.60 -5.31
N SER A 122 15.49 -13.55 -5.81
CA SER A 122 16.65 -13.99 -5.06
C SER A 122 17.16 -12.85 -4.15
N LYS A 123 17.74 -13.20 -2.99
CA LYS A 123 18.38 -12.21 -2.12
C LYS A 123 19.53 -11.48 -2.81
N ALA A 124 20.22 -12.18 -3.73
CA ALA A 124 21.33 -11.61 -4.49
C ALA A 124 20.83 -10.52 -5.45
N ASP A 125 19.75 -10.79 -6.20
CA ASP A 125 19.15 -9.82 -7.12
C ASP A 125 18.53 -8.65 -6.39
N GLN A 126 17.87 -8.90 -5.25
CA GLN A 126 17.40 -7.84 -4.38
C GLN A 126 18.55 -6.89 -3.96
N ALA A 127 19.63 -7.44 -3.42
CA ALA A 127 20.76 -6.65 -2.96
C ALA A 127 21.39 -5.84 -4.10
N ALA A 128 21.59 -6.47 -5.27
CA ALA A 128 22.13 -5.80 -6.45
C ALA A 128 21.24 -4.64 -6.92
N ARG A 129 19.91 -4.84 -6.95
CA ARG A 129 18.95 -3.80 -7.36
C ARG A 129 18.85 -2.67 -6.36
N ILE A 130 18.86 -2.96 -5.05
CA ILE A 130 18.89 -1.93 -4.00
C ILE A 130 20.18 -1.12 -4.10
N GLN A 131 21.33 -1.78 -4.23
CA GLN A 131 22.62 -1.10 -4.35
C GLN A 131 22.68 -0.21 -5.60
N THR A 132 22.22 -0.72 -6.75
CA THR A 132 22.14 0.05 -7.99
C THR A 132 21.24 1.27 -7.82
N ALA A 133 20.08 1.10 -7.18
CA ALA A 133 19.14 2.18 -6.94
C ALA A 133 19.70 3.26 -6.00
N LYS A 134 20.35 2.87 -4.88
CA LYS A 134 20.97 3.79 -3.91
C LYS A 134 22.13 4.61 -4.50
N ASN A 135 22.78 4.08 -5.54
CA ASN A 135 23.84 4.77 -6.29
C ASN A 135 23.31 5.58 -7.47
N ALA A 136 22.00 5.54 -7.74
CA ALA A 136 21.40 6.42 -8.74
C ALA A 136 21.38 7.85 -8.20
N CYS A 137 21.69 8.81 -9.08
CA CYS A 137 21.74 10.25 -8.82
C CYS A 137 22.89 10.73 -7.90
#